data_AF-A0A560CR72-F1
#
_entry.id   AF-A0A560CR72-F1
#
_cell.length_a   1.000
_cell.length_b   1.000
_cell.length_c   1.000
_cell.angle_alpha   90.00
_cell.angle_beta   90.00
_cell.angle_gamma   90.00
#
_symmetry.space_group_name_H-M   'P 1'
#
loop_
_entity.id
_entity.type
_entity.pdbx_description
1 polymer ?
#
loop_
_entity_poly.entity_id
_entity_poly.type
_entity_poly.pdbx_seq_one_letter_code
_entity_poly.pdbx_strand_id
1 'polypeptide(L)'
;MARSNDFALTYLAAHEEAGMTRINLAPILHRITEDPNYLFTEELQRLAGQCPAHADTRKEDYEKVAINTLLAFLYNDLRDHITNRMPLDADGHLQLCNPPDSPHGLDVADAAGLDAASAETLIGFLRDSVCHLLDAIIKDWAIKVTLEEERCRAEGAITPLAAASFVLANTLEASVLHAPSGYDMLSITKTGSHTALHVCWNLCESAPMLKPGLTPAEYDDLSRRSLKQVLPLAMGSLGMLCQFMGAGHIEADDHQAIHPLPRHQTAFVYDAEAPGGMIVLNADLIEPTAQAGERHYTGCPAFYANGLINLYMEIVLSLAARYDIYGRVLRAG
;
A
#
# COMPACT_ATOMS: atom_id res chain seq x y z
N MET A 1 16.89 15.66 -14.53
CA MET A 1 16.43 14.54 -15.39
C MET A 1 16.63 13.28 -14.58
N ALA A 2 15.56 12.74 -13.99
CA ALA A 2 15.64 11.59 -13.09
C ALA A 2 16.03 10.34 -13.89
N ARG A 3 17.06 9.62 -13.43
CA ARG A 3 17.47 8.34 -14.02
C ARG A 3 16.78 7.19 -13.29
N SER A 4 16.61 6.04 -13.94
CA SER A 4 16.25 4.79 -13.24
C SER A 4 17.14 4.58 -12.00
N ASN A 5 16.51 4.26 -10.85
CA ASN A 5 17.10 4.13 -9.50
C ASN A 5 17.54 5.41 -8.77
N ASP A 6 17.46 6.60 -9.38
CA ASP A 6 17.84 7.86 -8.73
C ASP A 6 16.98 8.14 -7.49
N PHE A 7 15.66 7.95 -7.62
CA PHE A 7 14.73 8.09 -6.51
C PHE A 7 15.08 7.20 -5.32
N ALA A 8 15.31 5.89 -5.53
CA ALA A 8 15.57 4.97 -4.44
C ALA A 8 16.83 5.33 -3.64
N LEU A 9 17.89 5.74 -4.34
CA LEU A 9 19.15 6.15 -3.72
C LEU A 9 18.99 7.46 -2.95
N THR A 10 18.39 8.48 -3.56
CA THR A 10 18.11 9.77 -2.92
C THR A 10 17.19 9.60 -1.72
N TYR A 11 16.18 8.73 -1.83
CA TYR A 11 15.23 8.48 -0.75
C TYR A 11 15.91 7.80 0.43
N LEU A 12 16.76 6.80 0.21
CA LEU A 12 17.56 6.19 1.28
C LEU A 12 18.52 7.21 1.92
N ALA A 13 19.22 8.01 1.11
CA ALA A 13 20.11 9.05 1.61
C ALA A 13 19.38 10.09 2.47
N ALA A 14 18.16 10.49 2.09
CA ALA A 14 17.35 11.42 2.85
C ALA A 14 16.93 10.85 4.22
N HIS A 15 16.71 9.54 4.33
CA HIS A 15 16.45 8.92 5.64
C HIS A 15 17.69 8.94 6.52
N GLU A 16 18.87 8.65 5.95
CA GLU A 16 20.14 8.72 6.65
C GLU A 16 20.45 10.15 7.12
N GLU A 17 20.21 11.15 6.27
CA GLU A 17 20.35 12.57 6.60
C GLU A 17 19.40 13.00 7.72
N ALA A 18 18.16 12.48 7.72
CA ALA A 18 17.21 12.67 8.81
C ALA A 18 17.57 11.90 10.09
N GLY A 19 18.67 11.13 10.09
CA GLY A 19 19.14 10.37 11.25
C GLY A 19 18.35 9.09 11.53
N MET A 20 17.65 8.57 10.52
CA MET A 20 16.87 7.34 10.60
C MET A 20 17.61 6.14 10.00
N THR A 21 17.46 4.98 10.63
CA THR A 21 17.99 3.70 10.15
C THR A 21 16.85 2.79 9.75
N ARG A 22 16.96 2.19 8.56
CA ARG A 22 15.96 1.21 8.10
C ARG A 22 16.16 -0.12 8.82
N ILE A 23 15.08 -0.65 9.38
CA ILE A 23 15.00 -2.04 9.84
C ILE A 23 14.33 -2.86 8.77
N ASN A 24 15.13 -3.69 8.08
CA ASN A 24 14.62 -4.66 7.12
C ASN A 24 13.91 -5.80 7.86
N LEU A 25 12.63 -6.02 7.56
CA LEU A 25 11.84 -7.06 8.23
C LEU A 25 12.11 -8.47 7.70
N ALA A 26 12.70 -8.62 6.51
CA ALA A 26 12.89 -9.93 5.89
C ALA A 26 13.67 -10.94 6.75
N PRO A 27 14.79 -10.58 7.42
CA PRO A 27 15.48 -11.48 8.34
C PRO A 27 14.63 -11.89 9.55
N ILE A 28 13.79 -10.98 10.06
CA ILE A 28 12.90 -11.23 11.20
C ILE A 28 11.81 -12.22 10.79
N LEU A 29 11.19 -12.00 9.63
CA LEU A 29 10.18 -12.89 9.05
C LEU A 29 10.75 -14.29 8.76
N HIS A 30 11.99 -14.35 8.26
CA HIS A 30 12.69 -15.62 8.07
C HIS A 30 12.87 -16.37 9.39
N ARG A 31 13.31 -15.66 10.45
CA ARG A 31 13.44 -16.26 11.78
C ARG A 31 12.12 -16.77 12.35
N ILE A 32 11.01 -16.04 12.18
CA ILE A 32 9.67 -16.53 12.58
C ILE A 32 9.31 -17.82 11.84
N THR A 33 9.69 -17.93 10.56
CA THR A 33 9.44 -19.12 9.75
C THR A 33 10.27 -20.32 10.24
N GLU A 34 11.51 -20.10 10.67
CA GLU A 34 12.39 -21.14 11.21
C GLU A 34 12.04 -21.56 12.65
N ASP A 35 11.66 -20.60 13.50
CA ASP A 35 11.25 -20.82 14.87
C ASP A 35 9.99 -19.99 15.21
N PRO A 36 8.78 -20.57 15.08
CA PRO A 36 7.54 -19.88 15.41
C PRO A 36 7.44 -19.41 16.87
N ASN A 37 8.19 -20.00 17.80
CA ASN A 37 8.19 -19.53 19.19
C ASN A 37 8.81 -18.14 19.33
N TYR A 38 9.60 -17.69 18.34
CA TYR A 38 10.17 -16.36 18.31
C TYR A 38 9.10 -15.26 18.43
N LEU A 39 7.87 -15.50 17.96
CA LEU A 39 6.72 -14.59 18.09
C LEU A 39 6.43 -14.17 19.54
N PHE A 40 6.74 -15.03 20.52
CA PHE A 40 6.47 -14.79 21.94
C PHE A 40 7.66 -14.21 22.70
N THR A 41 8.78 -13.97 22.04
CA THR A 41 10.01 -13.53 22.70
C THR A 41 9.99 -12.04 23.02
N GLU A 42 10.61 -11.65 24.13
CA GLU A 42 10.89 -10.24 24.41
C GLU A 42 11.77 -9.59 23.33
N GLU A 43 12.55 -10.41 22.60
CA GLU A 43 13.43 -9.92 21.55
C GLU A 43 12.63 -9.28 20.41
N LEU A 44 11.54 -9.90 19.94
CA LEU A 44 10.66 -9.30 18.93
C LEU A 44 10.12 -7.94 19.37
N GLN A 45 9.76 -7.82 20.65
CA GLN A 45 9.26 -6.59 21.27
C GLN A 45 10.35 -5.53 21.51
N ARG A 46 11.63 -5.91 21.40
CA ARG A 46 12.80 -5.04 21.60
C ARG A 46 13.59 -4.87 20.31
N LEU A 47 12.96 -4.28 19.28
CA LEU A 47 13.52 -4.07 17.94
C LEU A 47 13.97 -5.36 17.24
N ALA A 48 13.47 -6.54 17.63
CA ALA A 48 13.88 -7.83 17.04
C ALA A 48 15.41 -8.05 17.05
N GLY A 49 16.08 -7.58 18.11
CA GLY A 49 17.54 -7.71 18.27
C GLY A 49 18.37 -6.81 17.35
N GLN A 50 17.74 -5.86 16.65
CA GLN A 50 18.44 -4.94 15.75
C GLN A 50 19.25 -3.90 16.54
N CYS A 51 20.43 -3.57 15.99
CA CYS A 51 21.35 -2.57 16.54
C CYS A 51 21.65 -1.50 15.48
N PRO A 52 21.88 -0.24 15.89
CA PRO A 52 21.94 0.24 17.29
C PRO A 52 20.55 0.52 17.90
N ALA A 53 20.27 -0.06 19.07
CA ALA A 53 19.19 0.45 19.93
C ALA A 53 19.76 1.64 20.73
N HIS A 54 19.61 2.85 20.20
CA HIS A 54 20.09 4.05 20.89
C HIS A 54 19.33 4.26 22.21
N ALA A 55 20.00 4.79 23.24
CA ALA A 55 19.39 5.01 24.56
C ALA A 55 18.20 5.99 24.54
N ASP A 56 18.17 6.89 23.54
CA ASP A 56 17.09 7.84 23.26
C ASP A 56 16.08 7.31 22.23
N THR A 57 16.15 6.03 21.82
CA THR A 57 15.16 5.44 20.91
C THR A 57 13.80 5.49 21.56
N ARG A 58 12.87 6.13 20.86
CA ARG A 58 11.47 6.28 21.25
C ARG A 58 10.74 4.93 21.33
N LYS A 59 9.77 4.81 22.24
CA LYS A 59 8.95 3.60 22.39
C LYS A 59 8.22 3.25 21.08
N GLU A 60 7.77 4.26 20.34
CA GLU A 60 7.06 4.07 19.08
C GLU A 60 7.91 3.33 18.03
N ASP A 61 9.23 3.46 18.05
CA ASP A 61 10.10 2.77 17.09
C ASP A 61 10.15 1.25 17.36
N TYR A 62 10.15 0.85 18.63
CA TYR A 62 10.03 -0.55 19.03
C TYR A 62 8.68 -1.13 18.57
N GLU A 63 7.60 -0.39 18.83
CA GLU A 63 6.23 -0.78 18.47
C GLU A 63 6.08 -0.93 16.95
N LYS A 64 6.59 0.02 16.15
CA LYS A 64 6.58 -0.07 14.68
C LYS A 64 7.24 -1.34 14.16
N VAL A 65 8.37 -1.74 14.73
CA VAL A 65 9.08 -2.95 14.30
C VAL A 65 8.24 -4.19 14.60
N ALA A 66 7.74 -4.32 15.83
CA ALA A 66 6.93 -5.47 16.21
C ALA A 66 5.63 -5.54 15.38
N ILE A 67 4.89 -4.44 15.31
CA ILE A 67 3.60 -4.36 14.59
C ILE A 67 3.79 -4.63 13.10
N ASN A 68 4.74 -3.96 12.44
CA ASN A 68 4.92 -4.15 11.00
C ASN A 68 5.48 -5.54 10.66
N THR A 69 6.27 -6.16 11.55
CA THR A 69 6.69 -7.57 11.38
C THR A 69 5.50 -8.50 11.44
N LEU A 70 4.63 -8.34 12.44
CA LEU A 70 3.45 -9.19 12.62
C LEU A 70 2.46 -9.01 11.48
N LEU A 71 2.20 -7.77 11.05
CA LEU A 71 1.39 -7.48 9.87
C LEU A 71 1.99 -8.09 8.60
N ALA A 72 3.30 -7.92 8.38
CA ALA A 72 3.99 -8.47 7.20
C ALA A 72 3.89 -10.00 7.16
N PHE A 73 4.00 -10.66 8.32
CA PHE A 73 3.81 -12.10 8.44
C PHE A 73 2.38 -12.52 8.06
N LEU A 74 1.38 -11.84 8.63
CA LEU A 74 -0.05 -12.07 8.36
C LEU A 74 -0.44 -11.77 6.90
N TYR A 75 0.23 -10.82 6.24
CA TYR A 75 -0.15 -10.37 4.90
C TYR A 75 0.13 -11.38 3.79
N ASN A 76 0.97 -12.39 4.03
CA ASN A 76 1.07 -13.51 3.09
C ASN A 76 -0.27 -14.25 2.97
N ASP A 77 -0.92 -14.52 4.11
CA ASP A 77 -2.26 -15.12 4.14
C ASP A 77 -3.33 -14.17 3.59
N LEU A 78 -3.23 -12.86 3.88
CA LEU A 78 -4.12 -11.85 3.29
C LEU A 78 -4.04 -11.84 1.76
N ARG A 79 -2.82 -11.85 1.20
CA ARG A 79 -2.61 -11.84 -0.26
C ARG A 79 -3.30 -13.02 -0.93
N ASP A 80 -3.16 -14.21 -0.34
CA ASP A 80 -3.83 -15.42 -0.84
C ASP A 80 -5.35 -15.31 -0.67
N HIS A 81 -5.82 -14.78 0.46
CA HIS A 81 -7.24 -14.55 0.71
C HIS A 81 -7.85 -13.59 -0.31
N ILE A 82 -7.20 -12.46 -0.60
CA ILE A 82 -7.63 -11.51 -1.63
C ILE A 82 -7.72 -12.21 -2.99
N THR A 83 -6.65 -12.90 -3.39
CA THR A 83 -6.60 -13.62 -4.68
C THR A 83 -7.77 -14.61 -4.83
N ASN A 84 -8.12 -15.33 -3.75
CA ASN A 84 -9.15 -16.36 -3.77
C ASN A 84 -10.59 -15.82 -3.63
N ARG A 85 -10.76 -14.55 -3.22
CA ARG A 85 -12.06 -13.95 -2.93
C ARG A 85 -12.45 -12.82 -3.87
N MET A 86 -11.57 -12.42 -4.79
CA MET A 86 -11.90 -11.43 -5.80
C MET A 86 -13.11 -11.90 -6.63
N PRO A 87 -14.21 -11.13 -6.66
CA PRO A 87 -15.40 -11.51 -7.40
C PRO A 87 -15.17 -11.24 -8.90
N LEU A 88 -15.13 -12.30 -9.69
CA LEU A 88 -14.96 -12.21 -11.14
C LEU A 88 -16.27 -12.59 -11.84
N ASP A 89 -16.62 -11.88 -12.90
CA ASP A 89 -17.71 -12.28 -13.78
C ASP A 89 -17.29 -13.44 -14.72
N ALA A 90 -18.21 -13.86 -15.60
CA ALA A 90 -17.98 -15.00 -16.50
C ALA A 90 -16.83 -14.78 -17.48
N ASP A 91 -16.50 -13.52 -17.78
CA ASP A 91 -15.42 -13.13 -18.68
C ASP A 91 -14.10 -12.88 -17.92
N GLY A 92 -14.10 -13.11 -16.60
CA GLY A 92 -12.94 -12.94 -15.74
C GLY A 92 -12.68 -11.49 -15.32
N HIS A 93 -13.65 -10.58 -15.52
CA HIS A 93 -13.50 -9.19 -15.10
C HIS A 93 -13.95 -8.98 -13.66
N LEU A 94 -13.28 -8.07 -12.97
CA LEU A 94 -13.61 -7.72 -11.60
C LEU A 94 -15.02 -7.14 -11.50
N GLN A 95 -15.84 -7.71 -10.62
CA GLN A 95 -17.17 -7.22 -10.29
C GLN A 95 -17.08 -6.22 -9.14
N LEU A 96 -17.38 -4.97 -9.43
CA LEU A 96 -17.44 -3.92 -8.42
C LEU A 96 -18.82 -3.84 -7.77
N CYS A 97 -18.86 -3.25 -6.58
CA CYS A 97 -20.09 -2.88 -5.90
C CYS A 97 -20.15 -1.35 -5.69
N ASN A 98 -21.38 -0.84 -5.50
CA ASN A 98 -21.59 0.56 -5.18
C ASN A 98 -21.10 0.86 -3.75
N PRO A 99 -20.20 1.83 -3.55
CA PRO A 99 -19.87 2.31 -2.22
C PRO A 99 -21.11 3.00 -1.63
N PRO A 100 -21.54 2.66 -0.41
CA PRO A 100 -22.81 3.15 0.15
C PRO A 100 -22.86 4.67 0.30
N ASP A 101 -21.72 5.31 0.56
CA ASP A 101 -21.60 6.75 0.81
C ASP A 101 -20.77 7.46 -0.28
N SER A 102 -20.70 6.88 -1.50
CA SER A 102 -19.89 7.45 -2.56
C SER A 102 -20.35 8.86 -2.94
N PRO A 103 -19.47 9.88 -2.94
CA PRO A 103 -19.85 11.25 -3.29
C PRO A 103 -20.13 11.41 -4.79
N HIS A 104 -19.84 10.40 -5.60
CA HIS A 104 -19.90 10.47 -7.07
C HIS A 104 -21.27 10.10 -7.66
N GLY A 105 -22.17 9.50 -6.86
CA GLY A 105 -23.57 9.26 -7.25
C GLY A 105 -23.78 8.35 -8.48
N LEU A 106 -22.77 7.55 -8.83
CA LEU A 106 -22.83 6.58 -9.93
C LEU A 106 -23.31 5.20 -9.43
N ASP A 107 -23.75 4.38 -10.38
CA ASP A 107 -24.13 2.98 -10.15
C ASP A 107 -23.29 2.07 -11.06
N VAL A 108 -22.56 1.12 -10.49
CA VAL A 108 -21.76 0.12 -11.23
C VAL A 108 -22.61 -0.71 -12.21
N ALA A 109 -23.92 -0.82 -11.96
CA ALA A 109 -24.85 -1.54 -12.82
C ALA A 109 -25.42 -0.68 -13.97
N ASP A 110 -25.30 0.65 -13.91
CA ASP A 110 -25.79 1.57 -14.94
C ASP A 110 -24.71 1.89 -15.98
N ALA A 111 -24.50 0.98 -16.93
CA ALA A 111 -23.49 1.15 -17.98
C ALA A 111 -23.64 2.48 -18.75
N ALA A 112 -24.87 2.93 -19.04
CA ALA A 112 -25.10 4.17 -19.75
C ALA A 112 -24.70 5.39 -18.89
N GLY A 113 -24.99 5.35 -17.59
CA GLY A 113 -24.56 6.35 -16.62
C GLY A 113 -23.03 6.43 -16.50
N LEU A 114 -22.35 5.29 -16.40
CA LEU A 114 -20.88 5.23 -16.35
C LEU A 114 -20.24 5.75 -17.65
N ASP A 115 -20.81 5.43 -18.81
CA ASP A 115 -20.35 5.93 -20.11
C ASP A 115 -20.50 7.44 -20.24
N ALA A 116 -21.62 7.99 -19.77
CA ALA A 116 -21.91 9.42 -19.80
C ALA A 116 -21.16 10.24 -18.74
N ALA A 117 -20.67 9.60 -17.67
CA ALA A 117 -19.97 10.26 -16.58
C ALA A 117 -18.68 10.94 -17.05
N SER A 118 -18.35 12.08 -16.41
CA SER A 118 -17.07 12.74 -16.61
C SER A 118 -15.91 11.80 -16.23
N ALA A 119 -14.73 12.01 -16.81
CA ALA A 119 -13.55 11.22 -16.47
C ALA A 119 -13.23 11.28 -14.97
N GLU A 120 -13.30 12.48 -14.39
CA GLU A 120 -13.03 12.71 -12.97
C GLU A 120 -14.01 11.95 -12.07
N THR A 121 -15.31 12.09 -12.34
CA THR A 121 -16.37 11.41 -11.57
C THR A 121 -16.25 9.89 -11.67
N LEU A 122 -16.02 9.34 -12.87
CA LEU A 122 -15.90 7.91 -13.02
C LEU A 122 -14.64 7.36 -12.35
N ILE A 123 -13.48 7.98 -12.55
CA ILE A 123 -12.22 7.50 -11.95
C ILE A 123 -12.34 7.55 -10.42
N GLY A 124 -12.88 8.65 -9.87
CA GLY A 124 -13.10 8.76 -8.42
C GLY A 124 -14.05 7.69 -7.88
N PHE A 125 -15.15 7.45 -8.58
CA PHE A 125 -16.08 6.38 -8.25
C PHE A 125 -15.45 4.99 -8.30
N LEU A 126 -14.66 4.68 -9.33
CA LEU A 126 -13.99 3.39 -9.46
C LEU A 126 -12.94 3.15 -8.37
N ARG A 127 -12.18 4.20 -8.01
CA ARG A 127 -11.23 4.19 -6.87
C ARG A 127 -11.96 3.89 -5.57
N ASP A 128 -13.11 4.52 -5.33
CA ASP A 128 -13.94 4.28 -4.14
C ASP A 128 -14.55 2.86 -4.14
N SER A 129 -15.15 2.42 -5.25
CA SER A 129 -15.71 1.07 -5.41
C SER A 129 -14.70 -0.04 -5.13
N VAL A 130 -13.46 0.10 -5.61
CA VAL A 130 -12.44 -0.93 -5.37
C VAL A 130 -11.94 -0.91 -3.92
N CYS A 131 -11.86 0.26 -3.28
CA CYS A 131 -11.55 0.37 -1.85
C CYS A 131 -12.65 -0.26 -1.01
N HIS A 132 -13.92 -0.04 -1.36
CA HIS A 132 -15.06 -0.66 -0.68
C HIS A 132 -15.08 -2.20 -0.85
N LEU A 133 -14.78 -2.69 -2.05
CA LEU A 133 -14.63 -4.12 -2.30
C LEU A 133 -13.48 -4.73 -1.47
N LEU A 134 -12.31 -4.10 -1.47
CA LEU A 134 -11.17 -4.56 -0.67
C LEU A 134 -11.49 -4.54 0.82
N ASP A 135 -12.21 -3.54 1.30
CA ASP A 135 -12.67 -3.45 2.68
C ASP A 135 -13.52 -4.65 3.10
N ALA A 136 -14.42 -5.10 2.23
CA ALA A 136 -15.24 -6.28 2.47
C ALA A 136 -14.39 -7.55 2.54
N ILE A 137 -13.42 -7.71 1.63
CA ILE A 137 -12.52 -8.86 1.58
C ILE A 137 -11.57 -8.89 2.78
N ILE A 138 -10.97 -7.75 3.14
CA ILE A 138 -10.10 -7.62 4.31
C ILE A 138 -10.89 -7.88 5.60
N LYS A 139 -12.15 -7.46 5.65
CA LYS A 139 -13.03 -7.77 6.80
C LYS A 139 -13.33 -9.27 6.91
N ASP A 140 -13.62 -9.95 5.80
CA ASP A 140 -13.78 -11.43 5.80
C ASP A 140 -12.50 -12.13 6.26
N TRP A 141 -11.34 -11.66 5.76
CA TRP A 141 -10.03 -12.15 6.19
C TRP A 141 -9.79 -11.95 7.69
N ALA A 142 -10.06 -10.76 8.23
CA ALA A 142 -9.89 -10.48 9.65
C ALA A 142 -10.79 -11.39 10.51
N ILE A 143 -12.03 -11.63 10.09
CA ILE A 143 -12.94 -12.57 10.74
C ILE A 143 -12.35 -13.99 10.73
N LYS A 144 -11.83 -14.46 9.58
CA LYS A 144 -11.15 -15.76 9.47
C LYS A 144 -9.99 -15.86 10.47
N VAL A 145 -9.16 -14.83 10.59
CA VAL A 145 -8.02 -14.79 11.52
C VAL A 145 -8.50 -14.91 12.97
N THR A 146 -9.54 -14.14 13.35
CA THR A 146 -10.12 -14.21 14.71
C THR A 146 -10.71 -15.59 15.00
N LEU A 147 -11.47 -16.18 14.07
CA LEU A 147 -12.05 -17.51 14.22
C LEU A 147 -10.97 -18.59 14.39
N GLU A 148 -9.83 -18.45 13.70
CA GLU A 148 -8.70 -19.36 13.86
C GLU A 148 -8.07 -19.27 15.25
N GLU A 149 -7.97 -18.06 15.82
CA GLU A 149 -7.52 -17.87 17.19
C GLU A 149 -8.49 -18.50 18.21
N GLU A 150 -9.80 -18.28 18.04
CA GLU A 150 -10.85 -18.87 18.89
C GLU A 150 -10.82 -20.40 18.85
N ARG A 151 -10.67 -20.97 17.65
CA ARG A 151 -10.53 -22.41 17.45
C ARG A 151 -9.30 -22.96 18.17
N CYS A 152 -8.14 -22.33 17.99
CA CYS A 152 -6.89 -22.70 18.68
C CYS A 152 -7.06 -22.67 20.22
N ARG A 153 -7.72 -21.64 20.74
CA ARG A 153 -8.01 -21.50 22.18
C ARG A 153 -8.90 -22.62 22.71
N ALA A 154 -9.94 -23.00 21.98
CA ALA A 154 -10.85 -24.08 22.36
C ALA A 154 -10.18 -25.46 22.35
N GLU A 155 -9.23 -25.67 21.42
CA GLU A 155 -8.52 -26.95 21.26
C GLU A 155 -7.24 -27.06 22.10
N GLY A 156 -6.78 -25.98 22.72
CA GLY A 156 -5.49 -25.94 23.42
C GLY A 156 -4.30 -26.06 22.47
N ALA A 157 -4.44 -25.56 21.24
CA ALA A 157 -3.43 -25.55 20.19
C ALA A 157 -3.02 -24.12 19.85
N ILE A 158 -1.98 -23.94 19.02
CA ILE A 158 -1.62 -22.64 18.47
C ILE A 158 -1.02 -22.77 17.06
N THR A 159 -1.66 -22.17 16.07
CA THR A 159 -1.12 -22.07 14.70
C THR A 159 -0.31 -20.79 14.55
N PRO A 160 0.59 -20.69 13.55
CA PRO A 160 1.34 -19.45 13.32
C PRO A 160 0.44 -18.23 13.06
N LEU A 161 -0.71 -18.44 12.39
CA LEU A 161 -1.69 -17.37 12.15
C LEU A 161 -2.31 -16.87 13.46
N ALA A 162 -2.79 -17.80 14.30
CA ALA A 162 -3.34 -17.49 15.61
C ALA A 162 -2.30 -16.83 16.53
N ALA A 163 -1.05 -17.33 16.53
CA ALA A 163 0.05 -16.77 17.29
C ALA A 163 0.33 -15.31 16.89
N ALA A 164 0.52 -15.05 15.60
CA ALA A 164 0.82 -13.70 15.11
C ALA A 164 -0.34 -12.73 15.37
N SER A 165 -1.59 -13.17 15.16
CA SER A 165 -2.79 -12.39 15.49
C SER A 165 -2.85 -12.03 16.98
N PHE A 166 -2.68 -13.03 17.85
CA PHE A 166 -2.72 -12.84 19.29
C PHE A 166 -1.62 -11.88 19.76
N VAL A 167 -0.38 -12.06 19.31
CA VAL A 167 0.73 -11.16 19.69
C VAL A 167 0.49 -9.75 19.15
N LEU A 168 -0.04 -9.62 17.93
CA LEU A 168 -0.37 -8.32 17.34
C LEU A 168 -1.44 -7.59 18.15
N ALA A 169 -2.54 -8.26 18.50
CA ALA A 169 -3.62 -7.68 19.29
C ALA A 169 -3.10 -7.13 20.64
N ASN A 170 -2.32 -7.92 21.37
CA ASN A 170 -1.70 -7.49 22.63
C ASN A 170 -0.72 -6.33 22.44
N THR A 171 0.06 -6.35 21.35
CA THR A 171 1.02 -5.28 21.03
C THR A 171 0.30 -3.97 20.72
N LEU A 172 -0.81 -4.02 19.97
CA LEU A 172 -1.64 -2.86 19.63
C LEU A 172 -2.35 -2.28 20.85
N GLU A 173 -2.89 -3.12 21.73
CA GLU A 173 -3.53 -2.68 22.97
C GLU A 173 -2.56 -1.93 23.89
N ALA A 174 -1.29 -2.36 23.94
CA ALA A 174 -0.24 -1.73 24.73
C ALA A 174 0.51 -0.58 24.02
N SER A 175 0.16 -0.28 22.76
CA SER A 175 0.88 0.67 21.91
C SER A 175 0.54 2.12 22.28
N VAL A 176 1.57 2.95 22.49
CA VAL A 176 1.36 4.40 22.69
C VAL A 176 1.00 5.11 21.38
N LEU A 177 1.36 4.53 20.24
CA LEU A 177 1.06 5.07 18.91
C LEU A 177 -0.37 4.75 18.46
N HIS A 178 -0.83 3.51 18.67
CA HIS A 178 -2.07 3.01 18.07
C HIS A 178 -3.26 2.96 19.04
N ALA A 179 -3.03 2.71 20.34
CA ALA A 179 -4.13 2.59 21.30
C ALA A 179 -4.97 3.87 21.46
N PRO A 180 -4.40 5.10 21.50
CA PRO A 180 -5.20 6.33 21.63
C PRO A 180 -6.18 6.56 20.48
N SER A 181 -5.84 6.08 19.28
CA SER A 181 -6.69 6.18 18.08
C SER A 181 -7.61 4.98 17.89
N GLY A 182 -7.55 3.97 18.78
CA GLY A 182 -8.32 2.74 18.65
C GLY A 182 -7.96 1.92 17.42
N TYR A 183 -6.73 2.04 16.92
CA TYR A 183 -6.28 1.28 15.75
C TYR A 183 -6.10 -0.20 16.10
N ASP A 184 -6.68 -1.05 15.28
CA ASP A 184 -6.62 -2.51 15.33
C ASP A 184 -6.02 -3.08 14.05
N MET A 185 -5.87 -4.42 13.99
CA MET A 185 -5.36 -5.11 12.79
C MET A 185 -6.17 -4.75 11.53
N LEU A 186 -7.49 -4.68 11.65
CA LEU A 186 -8.39 -4.43 10.51
C LEU A 186 -8.19 -3.02 9.95
N SER A 187 -8.27 -2.01 10.79
CA SER A 187 -8.14 -0.59 10.41
C SER A 187 -6.75 -0.28 9.83
N ILE A 188 -5.67 -0.76 10.46
CA ILE A 188 -4.31 -0.56 9.91
C ILE A 188 -4.18 -1.22 8.54
N THR A 189 -4.73 -2.43 8.38
CA THR A 189 -4.66 -3.18 7.12
C THR A 189 -5.44 -2.52 5.99
N LYS A 190 -6.62 -1.98 6.28
CA LYS A 190 -7.41 -1.22 5.31
C LYS A 190 -6.66 0.02 4.84
N THR A 191 -6.21 0.87 5.76
CA THR A 191 -5.49 2.11 5.44
C THR A 191 -4.23 1.84 4.63
N GLY A 192 -3.43 0.82 5.00
CA GLY A 192 -2.24 0.43 4.26
C GLY A 192 -2.56 -0.10 2.85
N SER A 193 -3.60 -0.93 2.73
CA SER A 193 -4.04 -1.49 1.44
C SER A 193 -4.58 -0.41 0.49
N HIS A 194 -5.39 0.52 1.00
CA HIS A 194 -5.90 1.66 0.22
C HIS A 194 -4.75 2.53 -0.28
N THR A 195 -3.81 2.88 0.60
CA THR A 195 -2.63 3.70 0.22
C THR A 195 -1.86 3.04 -0.92
N ALA A 196 -1.55 1.74 -0.81
CA ALA A 196 -0.83 1.00 -1.85
C ALA A 196 -1.62 0.92 -3.17
N LEU A 197 -2.93 0.70 -3.10
CA LEU A 197 -3.82 0.66 -4.26
C LEU A 197 -3.90 2.01 -4.98
N HIS A 198 -4.03 3.11 -4.23
CA HIS A 198 -4.11 4.45 -4.81
C HIS A 198 -2.79 4.90 -5.44
N VAL A 199 -1.65 4.47 -4.88
CA VAL A 199 -0.36 4.65 -5.55
C VAL A 199 -0.29 3.88 -6.88
N CYS A 200 -0.88 2.68 -6.96
CA CYS A 200 -1.00 1.94 -8.23
C CYS A 200 -1.92 2.67 -9.23
N TRP A 201 -3.05 3.22 -8.76
CA TRP A 201 -3.92 4.09 -9.57
C TRP A 201 -3.18 5.31 -10.10
N ASN A 202 -2.45 6.03 -9.25
CA ASN A 202 -1.66 7.19 -9.65
C ASN A 202 -0.64 6.81 -10.74
N LEU A 203 0.05 5.67 -10.60
CA LEU A 203 0.96 5.20 -11.64
C LEU A 203 0.20 4.93 -12.96
N CYS A 204 -0.91 4.21 -12.91
CA CYS A 204 -1.76 3.91 -14.07
C CYS A 204 -2.26 5.17 -14.78
N GLU A 205 -2.73 6.17 -14.03
CA GLU A 205 -3.25 7.43 -14.56
C GLU A 205 -2.15 8.35 -15.09
N SER A 206 -0.95 8.30 -14.51
CA SER A 206 0.18 9.09 -14.98
C SER A 206 0.67 8.67 -16.38
N ALA A 207 0.45 7.41 -16.78
CA ALA A 207 0.94 6.87 -18.04
C ALA A 207 0.42 7.63 -19.29
N PRO A 208 -0.91 7.79 -19.50
CA PRO A 208 -1.44 8.60 -20.60
C PRO A 208 -1.11 10.09 -20.48
N MET A 209 -0.92 10.62 -19.26
CA MET A 209 -0.55 12.04 -19.06
C MET A 209 0.89 12.31 -19.52
N LEU A 210 1.81 11.42 -19.16
CA LEU A 210 3.24 11.60 -19.40
C LEU A 210 3.69 11.12 -20.78
N LYS A 211 3.01 10.11 -21.34
CA LYS A 211 3.33 9.54 -22.64
C LYS A 211 2.06 9.35 -23.49
N PRO A 212 1.44 10.44 -23.96
CA PRO A 212 0.24 10.33 -24.79
C PRO A 212 0.53 9.63 -26.13
N GLY A 213 -0.50 9.00 -26.68
CA GLY A 213 -0.48 8.37 -28.01
C GLY A 213 -0.17 6.87 -28.04
N LEU A 214 -0.07 6.20 -26.88
CA LEU A 214 0.03 4.74 -26.81
C LEU A 214 -1.35 4.08 -26.88
N THR A 215 -1.36 2.80 -27.24
CA THR A 215 -2.53 1.92 -27.14
C THR A 215 -2.79 1.49 -25.69
N PRO A 216 -4.01 1.04 -25.34
CA PRO A 216 -4.30 0.53 -23.99
C PRO A 216 -3.33 -0.56 -23.51
N ALA A 217 -2.99 -1.52 -24.38
CA ALA A 217 -2.05 -2.59 -24.04
C ALA A 217 -0.63 -2.07 -23.77
N GLU A 218 -0.18 -1.05 -24.51
CA GLU A 218 1.12 -0.40 -24.27
C GLU A 218 1.13 0.42 -22.98
N TYR A 219 0.00 1.02 -22.57
CA TYR A 219 -0.12 1.66 -21.26
C TYR A 219 -0.07 0.64 -20.12
N ASP A 220 -0.74 -0.50 -20.25
CA ASP A 220 -0.65 -1.59 -19.26
C ASP A 220 0.81 -2.05 -19.11
N ASP A 221 1.51 -2.29 -20.21
CA ASP A 221 2.91 -2.72 -20.22
C ASP A 221 3.84 -1.66 -19.62
N LEU A 222 3.61 -0.38 -19.90
CA LEU A 222 4.36 0.73 -19.30
C LEU A 222 4.15 0.78 -17.80
N SER A 223 2.89 0.69 -17.34
CA SER A 223 2.53 0.69 -15.92
C SER A 223 3.17 -0.49 -15.19
N ARG A 224 3.08 -1.72 -15.73
CA ARG A 224 3.72 -2.92 -15.15
C ARG A 224 5.23 -2.77 -15.03
N ARG A 225 5.92 -2.34 -16.09
CA ARG A 225 7.38 -2.13 -16.03
C ARG A 225 7.78 -1.03 -15.05
N SER A 226 6.94 -0.02 -14.87
CA SER A 226 7.22 1.13 -14.02
C SER A 226 6.96 0.86 -12.54
N LEU A 227 6.16 -0.17 -12.20
CA LEU A 227 5.83 -0.51 -10.80
C LEU A 227 7.05 -0.61 -9.88
N LYS A 228 8.13 -1.24 -10.35
CA LYS A 228 9.38 -1.38 -9.59
C LYS A 228 10.02 -0.04 -9.19
N GLN A 229 9.74 1.04 -9.91
CA GLN A 229 10.27 2.38 -9.62
C GLN A 229 9.45 3.10 -8.55
N VAL A 230 8.25 2.60 -8.24
CA VAL A 230 7.36 3.15 -7.23
C VAL A 230 7.49 2.40 -5.90
N LEU A 231 7.98 1.15 -5.92
CA LEU A 231 8.27 0.34 -4.72
C LEU A 231 9.07 1.05 -3.62
N PRO A 232 10.05 1.94 -3.90
CA PRO A 232 10.75 2.67 -2.85
C PRO A 232 9.84 3.44 -1.89
N LEU A 233 8.67 3.93 -2.33
CA LEU A 233 7.68 4.57 -1.46
C LEU A 233 7.19 3.63 -0.35
N ALA A 234 7.02 2.34 -0.65
CA ALA A 234 6.63 1.33 0.31
C ALA A 234 7.78 0.94 1.27
N MET A 235 9.01 1.36 0.99
CA MET A 235 10.18 1.04 1.81
C MET A 235 10.56 2.18 2.78
N GLY A 236 10.05 3.39 2.56
CA GLY A 236 10.34 4.59 3.37
C GLY A 236 9.52 4.71 4.66
N SER A 237 9.81 5.75 5.43
CA SER A 237 9.00 6.14 6.58
C SER A 237 7.68 6.75 6.11
N LEU A 238 6.62 6.59 6.92
CA LEU A 238 5.32 7.18 6.62
C LEU A 238 5.41 8.72 6.51
N GLY A 239 6.21 9.36 7.37
CA GLY A 239 6.36 10.82 7.35
C GLY A 239 6.95 11.34 6.04
N MET A 240 8.01 10.69 5.54
CA MET A 240 8.64 11.10 4.28
C MET A 240 7.77 10.72 3.06
N LEU A 241 6.99 9.64 3.14
CA LEU A 241 5.98 9.31 2.14
C LEU A 241 4.93 10.42 2.03
N CYS A 242 4.32 10.83 3.14
CA CYS A 242 3.32 11.90 3.15
C CYS A 242 3.87 13.21 2.60
N GLN A 243 5.08 13.61 2.99
CA GLN A 243 5.72 14.82 2.45
C GLN A 243 5.95 14.74 0.94
N PHE A 244 6.46 13.60 0.46
CA PHE A 244 6.64 13.41 -0.98
C PHE A 244 5.30 13.49 -1.73
N MET A 245 4.25 12.87 -1.20
CA MET A 245 2.92 12.92 -1.83
C MET A 245 2.35 14.34 -1.89
N GLY A 246 2.50 15.12 -0.81
CA GLY A 246 2.12 16.52 -0.76
C GLY A 246 2.92 17.39 -1.74
N ALA A 247 4.27 17.28 -1.72
CA ALA A 247 5.15 18.02 -2.62
C ALA A 247 4.94 17.67 -4.10
N GLY A 248 4.53 16.43 -4.37
CA GLY A 248 4.21 15.94 -5.71
C GLY A 248 2.82 16.27 -6.22
N HIS A 249 1.97 16.90 -5.39
CA HIS A 249 0.56 17.18 -5.67
C HIS A 249 -0.23 15.93 -6.07
N ILE A 250 0.01 14.82 -5.36
CA ILE A 250 -0.69 13.54 -5.54
C ILE A 250 -1.53 13.14 -4.32
N GLU A 251 -1.49 13.96 -3.27
CA GLU A 251 -2.42 13.94 -2.15
C GLU A 251 -3.46 15.05 -2.37
N ALA A 252 -4.74 14.73 -2.20
CA ALA A 252 -5.83 15.71 -2.31
C ALA A 252 -6.00 16.54 -1.03
N ASP A 253 -6.51 17.76 -1.16
CA ASP A 253 -6.66 18.72 -0.04
C ASP A 253 -7.59 18.22 1.07
N ASP A 254 -8.56 17.38 0.74
CA ASP A 254 -9.47 16.75 1.71
C ASP A 254 -8.94 15.40 2.23
N HIS A 255 -7.71 15.05 1.85
CA HIS A 255 -7.01 13.80 2.17
C HIS A 255 -7.76 12.53 1.71
N GLN A 256 -8.70 12.66 0.77
CA GLN A 256 -9.37 11.50 0.18
C GLN A 256 -8.57 10.95 -1.00
N ALA A 257 -7.99 9.77 -0.84
CA ALA A 257 -7.18 9.14 -1.89
C ALA A 257 -8.01 8.66 -3.11
N ILE A 258 -9.34 8.75 -3.03
CA ILE A 258 -10.25 8.44 -4.14
C ILE A 258 -10.20 9.49 -5.26
N HIS A 259 -9.66 10.68 -5.02
CA HIS A 259 -9.53 11.69 -6.08
C HIS A 259 -8.61 11.19 -7.22
N PRO A 260 -8.97 11.42 -8.49
CA PRO A 260 -8.10 11.15 -9.62
C PRO A 260 -6.78 11.90 -9.51
N LEU A 261 -5.73 11.37 -10.14
CA LEU A 261 -4.43 12.01 -10.19
C LEU A 261 -4.55 13.40 -10.85
N PRO A 262 -4.14 14.49 -10.18
CA PRO A 262 -4.21 15.81 -10.78
C PRO A 262 -3.25 15.95 -11.96
N ARG A 263 -3.68 16.64 -13.02
CA ARG A 263 -2.83 16.88 -14.21
C ARG A 263 -1.56 17.68 -13.94
N HIS A 264 -1.59 18.50 -12.90
CA HIS A 264 -0.45 19.30 -12.46
C HIS A 264 0.48 18.55 -11.50
N GLN A 265 0.26 17.25 -11.28
CA GLN A 265 1.15 16.42 -10.48
C GLN A 265 2.60 16.49 -10.98
N THR A 266 3.54 16.43 -10.05
CA THR A 266 4.98 16.47 -10.32
C THR A 266 5.73 15.27 -9.75
N ALA A 267 5.01 14.34 -9.10
CA ALA A 267 5.56 13.14 -8.48
C ALA A 267 6.09 12.13 -9.50
N PHE A 268 5.38 11.94 -10.62
CA PHE A 268 5.71 10.99 -11.67
C PHE A 268 6.29 11.72 -12.89
N VAL A 269 7.39 11.19 -13.41
CA VAL A 269 8.06 11.69 -14.62
C VAL A 269 8.39 10.53 -15.57
N TYR A 270 8.43 10.81 -16.86
CA TYR A 270 8.76 9.81 -17.87
C TYR A 270 10.25 9.84 -18.22
N ASP A 271 10.94 8.73 -17.96
CA ASP A 271 12.30 8.47 -18.41
C ASP A 271 12.25 7.79 -19.79
N ALA A 272 12.50 8.59 -20.83
CA ALA A 272 12.55 8.13 -22.21
C ALA A 272 13.84 7.36 -22.55
N GLU A 273 14.90 7.52 -21.75
CA GLU A 273 16.20 6.89 -21.95
C GLU A 273 16.25 5.48 -21.34
N ALA A 274 15.36 5.19 -20.39
CA ALA A 274 15.17 3.84 -19.87
C ALA A 274 14.77 2.87 -21.00
N PRO A 275 15.28 1.62 -21.00
CA PRO A 275 14.90 0.61 -21.99
C PRO A 275 13.37 0.40 -22.05
N GLY A 276 12.79 0.70 -23.22
CA GLY A 276 11.34 0.60 -23.46
C GLY A 276 10.51 1.74 -22.85
N GLY A 277 11.14 2.80 -22.33
CA GLY A 277 10.47 3.87 -21.60
C GLY A 277 9.94 3.41 -20.24
N MET A 278 10.04 4.28 -19.24
CA MET A 278 9.58 3.97 -17.89
C MET A 278 9.10 5.23 -17.18
N ILE A 279 8.06 5.09 -16.36
CA ILE A 279 7.65 6.12 -15.42
C ILE A 279 8.46 5.93 -14.14
N VAL A 280 9.08 7.00 -13.67
CA VAL A 280 9.88 7.04 -12.45
C VAL A 280 9.33 8.11 -11.52
N LEU A 281 9.74 8.05 -10.25
CA LEU A 281 9.41 9.08 -9.27
C LEU A 281 10.42 10.22 -9.32
N ASN A 282 9.95 11.43 -9.07
CA ASN A 282 10.75 12.64 -9.07
C ASN A 282 11.56 12.79 -7.77
N ALA A 283 12.86 12.51 -7.83
CA ALA A 283 13.73 12.60 -6.66
C ALA A 283 13.89 14.01 -6.09
N ASP A 284 13.63 15.05 -6.90
CA ASP A 284 13.81 16.45 -6.51
C ASP A 284 12.79 16.91 -5.44
N LEU A 285 11.75 16.10 -5.18
CA LEU A 285 10.70 16.37 -4.20
C LEU A 285 10.98 15.73 -2.82
N ILE A 286 12.11 15.03 -2.67
CA ILE A 286 12.45 14.34 -1.44
C ILE A 286 13.01 15.34 -0.43
N GLU A 287 12.36 15.43 0.74
CA GLU A 287 12.85 16.22 1.86
C GLU A 287 13.25 15.30 3.03
N PRO A 288 14.48 15.42 3.56
CA PRO A 288 14.90 14.72 4.78
C PRO A 288 14.05 15.12 5.98
N THR A 289 13.21 14.20 6.48
CA THR A 289 12.36 14.44 7.65
C THR A 289 12.26 13.22 8.54
N ALA A 290 12.34 13.46 9.84
CA ALA A 290 12.01 12.52 10.91
C ALA A 290 11.23 13.26 12.00
N GLN A 291 10.33 12.57 12.70
CA GLN A 291 9.77 13.12 13.92
C GLN A 291 10.86 13.29 14.98
N ALA A 292 10.67 14.22 15.92
CA ALA A 292 11.61 14.38 17.03
C ALA A 292 11.84 13.04 17.76
N GLY A 293 13.10 12.62 17.85
CA GLY A 293 13.53 11.36 18.49
C GLY A 293 13.24 10.07 17.70
N GLU A 294 12.68 10.16 16.50
CA GLU A 294 12.52 8.99 15.61
C GLU A 294 13.88 8.58 15.05
N ARG A 295 14.18 7.29 15.14
CA ARG A 295 15.47 6.71 14.76
C ARG A 295 15.31 5.53 13.81
N HIS A 296 14.16 4.87 13.80
CA HIS A 296 13.94 3.67 13.01
C HIS A 296 12.66 3.71 12.20
N TYR A 297 12.72 3.11 11.00
CA TYR A 297 11.57 2.89 10.13
C TYR A 297 11.70 1.53 9.46
N THR A 298 10.56 0.96 9.05
CA THR A 298 10.51 -0.40 8.47
C THR A 298 9.94 -0.44 7.06
N GLY A 299 9.18 0.59 6.66
CA GLY A 299 8.35 0.57 5.47
C GLY A 299 6.98 -0.05 5.71
N CYS A 300 6.19 -0.09 4.63
CA CYS A 300 4.87 -0.72 4.58
C CYS A 300 4.99 -2.25 4.70
N PRO A 301 4.20 -2.92 5.57
CA PRO A 301 4.21 -4.38 5.67
C PRO A 301 3.90 -5.10 4.35
N ALA A 302 3.09 -4.51 3.48
CA ALA A 302 2.74 -5.07 2.16
C ALA A 302 3.94 -5.24 1.22
N PHE A 303 5.04 -4.50 1.44
CA PHE A 303 6.28 -4.69 0.69
C PHE A 303 6.90 -6.08 0.94
N TYR A 304 6.71 -6.63 2.14
CA TYR A 304 7.28 -7.91 2.54
C TYR A 304 6.38 -9.11 2.21
N ALA A 305 5.11 -8.87 1.91
CA ALA A 305 4.20 -9.89 1.42
C ALA A 305 4.39 -10.05 -0.10
N ASN A 306 5.01 -11.17 -0.49
CA ASN A 306 5.43 -11.38 -1.87
C ASN A 306 4.25 -11.24 -2.86
N GLY A 307 4.37 -10.30 -3.79
CA GLY A 307 3.39 -10.06 -4.84
C GLY A 307 2.11 -9.34 -4.42
N LEU A 308 1.98 -8.84 -3.18
CA LEU A 308 0.78 -8.12 -2.76
C LEU A 308 0.63 -6.76 -3.49
N ILE A 309 1.71 -6.00 -3.64
CA ILE A 309 1.69 -4.75 -4.43
C ILE A 309 1.39 -5.04 -5.91
N ASN A 310 1.95 -6.13 -6.46
CA ASN A 310 1.65 -6.56 -7.82
C ASN A 310 0.17 -6.92 -7.99
N LEU A 311 -0.45 -7.57 -6.99
CA LEU A 311 -1.87 -7.87 -6.99
C LEU A 311 -2.72 -6.59 -7.04
N TYR A 312 -2.38 -5.56 -6.25
CA TYR A 312 -3.05 -4.26 -6.34
C TYR A 312 -2.90 -3.62 -7.71
N MET A 313 -1.72 -3.71 -8.30
CA MET A 313 -1.49 -3.20 -9.66
C MET A 313 -2.37 -3.93 -10.70
N GLU A 314 -2.45 -5.26 -10.66
CA GLU A 314 -3.29 -6.01 -11.61
C GLU A 314 -4.79 -5.73 -11.42
N ILE A 315 -5.24 -5.47 -10.19
CA ILE A 315 -6.60 -5.00 -9.91
C ILE A 315 -6.86 -3.67 -10.64
N VAL A 316 -5.94 -2.70 -10.48
CA VAL A 316 -6.04 -1.39 -11.15
C VAL A 316 -6.03 -1.52 -12.67
N LEU A 317 -5.10 -2.31 -13.24
CA LEU A 317 -5.00 -2.49 -14.68
C LEU A 317 -6.23 -3.19 -15.27
N SER A 318 -6.79 -4.18 -14.56
CA SER A 318 -8.04 -4.82 -14.98
C SER A 318 -9.20 -3.81 -15.05
N LEU A 319 -9.28 -2.88 -14.10
CA LEU A 319 -10.28 -1.82 -14.10
C LEU A 319 -10.00 -0.77 -15.18
N ALA A 320 -8.74 -0.40 -15.37
CA ALA A 320 -8.30 0.55 -16.39
C ALA A 320 -8.70 0.10 -17.80
N ALA A 321 -8.48 -1.18 -18.10
CA ALA A 321 -8.88 -1.80 -19.36
C ALA A 321 -10.41 -1.87 -19.51
N ARG A 322 -11.14 -2.31 -18.46
CA ARG A 322 -12.60 -2.46 -18.51
C ARG A 322 -13.34 -1.14 -18.73
N TYR A 323 -12.87 -0.05 -18.12
CA TYR A 323 -13.57 1.23 -18.08
C TYR A 323 -12.96 2.34 -18.96
N ASP A 324 -12.05 1.98 -19.89
CA ASP A 324 -11.33 2.92 -20.77
C ASP A 324 -10.66 4.08 -20.01
N ILE A 325 -9.99 3.78 -18.90
CA ILE A 325 -9.42 4.84 -18.05
C ILE A 325 -8.35 5.63 -18.81
N TYR A 326 -7.53 4.97 -19.62
CA TYR A 326 -6.51 5.65 -20.42
C TYR A 326 -7.13 6.65 -21.39
N GLY A 327 -8.18 6.26 -22.13
CA GLY A 327 -8.90 7.15 -23.03
C GLY A 327 -9.55 8.31 -22.29
N ARG A 328 -10.13 8.06 -21.10
CA ARG A 328 -10.75 9.09 -20.26
C ARG A 328 -9.75 10.11 -19.74
N VAL A 329 -8.61 9.65 -19.23
CA VAL A 329 -7.53 10.54 -18.79
C VAL A 329 -7.07 11.43 -19.94
N LEU A 330 -6.87 10.87 -21.14
CA LEU A 330 -6.47 11.66 -22.31
C LEU A 330 -7.51 12.72 -22.69
N ARG A 331 -8.80 12.37 -22.69
CA ARG A 331 -9.91 13.27 -23.06
C ARG A 331 -10.17 14.39 -22.04
N ALA A 332 -9.75 14.20 -20.79
CA ALA A 332 -9.94 15.18 -19.72
C ALA A 332 -8.97 16.39 -19.80
N GLY A 333 -8.38 16.66 -20.96
CA GLY A 333 -7.34 17.67 -21.19
C GLY A 333 -7.48 18.39 -22.49
#